data_AF-A0A285NQ42-F1
#
_entry.id   AF-A0A285NQ42-F1
#
_cell.length_a   1.000
_cell.length_b   1.000
_cell.length_c   1.000
_cell.angle_alpha   90.00
_cell.angle_beta   90.00
_cell.angle_gamma   90.00
#
_symmetry.space_group_name_H-M   'P 1'
#
loop_
_entity.id
_entity.type
_entity.pdbx_description
1 polymer ?
#
loop_
_entity_poly.entity_id
_entity_poly.type
_entity_poly.pdbx_seq_one_letter_code
_entity_poly.pdbx_strand_id
1 'polypeptide(L)'
;MESRVELHKDIIEEKKRKKGLLEAIKEAIRESKPDFKFAGVTIFELGKEHAVALFLDEEENPITDMLIDIKKDITIKNPKEFRVKIKPEPQGMLHYELYEDGKTYEGKAYLLTPWIPYDEIIK
;
A
#
# COMPACT_ATOMS: atom_id res chain seq x y z
N MET A 1 -2.45 -2.06 -34.18
CA MET A 1 -1.62 -0.86 -33.91
C MET A 1 -2.46 -0.02 -32.95
N GLU A 2 -2.37 -0.32 -31.65
CA GLU A 2 -3.09 0.46 -30.62
C GLU A 2 -2.67 1.93 -30.76
N SER A 3 -3.65 2.83 -30.82
CA SER A 3 -3.34 4.22 -31.16
C SER A 3 -2.60 4.87 -29.98
N ARG A 4 -1.59 5.70 -30.25
CA ARG A 4 -0.90 6.50 -29.23
C ARG A 4 -1.85 7.28 -28.32
N VAL A 5 -3.07 7.58 -28.78
CA VAL A 5 -4.11 8.28 -28.05
C VAL A 5 -4.76 7.39 -26.98
N GLU A 6 -4.99 6.10 -27.27
CA GLU A 6 -5.49 5.14 -26.29
C GLU A 6 -4.47 4.91 -25.17
N LEU A 7 -3.20 4.70 -25.53
CA LEU A 7 -2.12 4.52 -24.56
C LEU A 7 -2.00 5.71 -23.58
N HIS A 8 -2.15 6.95 -24.05
CA HIS A 8 -2.11 8.13 -23.19
C HIS A 8 -3.34 8.23 -22.27
N LYS A 9 -4.52 7.82 -22.74
CA LYS A 9 -5.73 7.81 -21.90
C LYS A 9 -5.58 6.80 -20.77
N ASP A 10 -5.11 5.59 -21.06
CA ASP A 10 -4.91 4.54 -20.05
C ASP A 10 -3.90 4.97 -18.99
N ILE A 11 -2.78 5.59 -19.40
CA ILE A 11 -1.79 6.14 -18.47
C ILE A 11 -2.38 7.23 -17.58
N ILE A 12 -3.20 8.13 -18.14
CA ILE A 12 -3.85 9.21 -17.39
C ILE A 12 -4.86 8.63 -16.39
N GLU A 13 -5.65 7.66 -16.82
CA GLU A 13 -6.67 6.99 -15.99
C GLU A 13 -6.03 6.21 -14.84
N GLU A 14 -4.96 5.47 -15.12
CA GLU A 14 -4.17 4.76 -14.10
C GLU A 14 -3.56 5.73 -13.08
N LYS A 15 -2.99 6.86 -13.53
CA LYS A 15 -2.46 7.90 -12.64
C LYS A 15 -3.55 8.51 -11.75
N LYS A 16 -4.73 8.77 -12.30
CA LYS A 16 -5.88 9.28 -11.52
C LYS A 16 -6.34 8.25 -10.48
N ARG A 17 -6.44 6.97 -10.88
CA ARG A 17 -6.77 5.87 -9.95
C ARG A 17 -5.77 5.78 -8.81
N LYS A 18 -4.47 5.79 -9.12
CA LYS A 18 -3.39 5.73 -8.13
C LYS A 18 -3.40 6.92 -7.16
N LYS A 19 -3.70 8.12 -7.66
CA LYS A 19 -3.86 9.30 -6.81
C LYS A 19 -5.07 9.17 -5.86
N GLY A 20 -6.22 8.72 -6.38
CA GLY A 20 -7.42 8.49 -5.57
C GLY A 20 -7.20 7.42 -4.50
N LEU A 21 -6.55 6.32 -4.88
CA LEU A 21 -6.18 5.24 -3.96
C LEU A 21 -5.23 5.72 -2.85
N LEU A 22 -4.21 6.50 -3.19
CA LEU A 22 -3.26 7.02 -2.20
C LEU A 22 -3.97 7.90 -1.16
N GLU A 23 -4.87 8.78 -1.59
CA GLU A 23 -5.62 9.63 -0.66
C GLU A 23 -6.56 8.80 0.24
N ALA A 24 -7.23 7.80 -0.32
CA ALA A 24 -8.04 6.84 0.44
C ALA A 24 -7.21 6.10 1.52
N ILE A 25 -5.99 5.66 1.18
CA ILE A 25 -5.09 5.00 2.12
C ILE A 25 -4.65 5.97 3.24
N LYS A 26 -4.32 7.22 2.90
CA LYS A 26 -3.96 8.24 3.89
C LYS A 26 -5.11 8.49 4.87
N GLU A 27 -6.33 8.59 4.35
CA GLU A 27 -7.54 8.76 5.17
C GLU A 27 -7.71 7.59 6.15
N ALA A 28 -7.55 6.35 5.70
CA ALA A 28 -7.59 5.18 6.58
C ALA A 28 -6.54 5.24 7.69
N ILE A 29 -5.29 5.57 7.37
CA ILE A 29 -4.23 5.70 8.37
C ILE A 29 -4.58 6.81 9.38
N ARG A 30 -5.12 7.94 8.90
CA ARG A 30 -5.55 9.05 9.77
C ARG A 30 -6.71 8.64 10.69
N GLU A 31 -7.65 7.83 10.22
CA GLU A 31 -8.78 7.34 11.01
C GLU A 31 -8.37 6.32 12.08
N SER A 32 -7.46 5.39 11.74
CA SER A 32 -6.97 4.39 12.70
C SER A 32 -6.13 4.97 13.82
N LYS A 33 -5.49 6.12 13.61
CA LYS A 33 -4.64 6.81 14.60
C LYS A 33 -3.69 5.85 15.33
N PRO A 34 -2.78 5.18 14.62
CA PRO A 34 -1.89 4.23 15.25
C PRO A 34 -1.04 4.92 16.33
N ASP A 35 -1.05 4.36 17.54
CA ASP A 35 -0.46 4.94 18.75
C ASP A 35 1.05 4.64 18.88
N PHE A 36 1.82 4.95 17.84
CA PHE A 36 3.27 4.85 17.88
C PHE A 36 3.94 6.09 17.28
N LYS A 37 5.23 6.26 17.56
CA LYS A 37 6.07 7.27 16.92
C LYS A 37 6.72 6.66 15.68
N PHE A 38 6.38 7.22 14.52
CA PHE A 38 6.91 6.82 13.22
C PHE A 38 7.57 8.03 12.55
N ALA A 39 8.61 7.78 11.74
CA ALA A 39 9.18 8.83 10.91
C ALA A 39 8.45 8.93 9.56
N GLY A 40 8.10 7.79 8.97
CA GLY A 40 7.43 7.77 7.67
C GLY A 40 6.70 6.47 7.34
N VAL A 41 6.08 6.49 6.17
CA VAL A 41 5.25 5.40 5.65
C VAL A 41 5.59 5.12 4.19
N THR A 42 5.82 3.86 3.86
CA THR A 42 5.91 3.35 2.49
C THR A 42 4.62 2.60 2.16
N ILE A 43 4.03 2.82 0.99
CA ILE A 43 2.73 2.22 0.63
C ILE A 43 2.86 1.38 -0.64
N PHE A 44 2.37 0.14 -0.56
CA PHE A 44 2.31 -0.79 -1.67
C PHE A 44 0.86 -1.17 -1.99
N GLU A 45 0.51 -1.21 -3.28
CA GLU A 45 -0.71 -1.81 -3.80
C GLU A 45 -0.49 -3.32 -3.94
N LEU A 46 -1.32 -4.12 -3.26
CA LEU A 46 -1.29 -5.58 -3.29
C LEU A 46 -2.41 -6.09 -4.21
N GLY A 47 -2.07 -6.35 -5.47
CA GLY A 47 -3.06 -6.76 -6.47
C GLY A 47 -4.10 -5.66 -6.76
N LYS A 48 -5.39 -6.02 -6.77
CA LYS A 48 -6.51 -5.08 -6.98
C LYS A 48 -7.39 -4.85 -5.75
N GLU A 49 -7.09 -5.55 -4.66
CA GLU A 49 -8.00 -5.69 -3.53
C GLU A 49 -7.45 -5.08 -2.26
N HIS A 50 -6.13 -5.05 -2.08
CA HIS A 50 -5.53 -4.62 -0.84
C HIS A 50 -4.41 -3.62 -1.10
N ALA A 51 -4.11 -2.82 -0.09
CA ALA A 51 -2.85 -2.10 0.03
C ALA A 51 -2.23 -2.41 1.38
N VAL A 52 -0.92 -2.23 1.48
CA VAL A 52 -0.20 -2.28 2.75
C VAL A 52 0.60 -1.01 2.94
N ALA A 53 0.45 -0.41 4.12
CA ALA A 53 1.26 0.70 4.60
C ALA A 53 2.30 0.14 5.57
N LEU A 54 3.59 0.23 5.21
CA LEU A 54 4.71 -0.09 6.09
C LEU A 54 5.13 1.18 6.83
N PHE A 55 5.04 1.18 8.15
CA PHE A 55 5.47 2.28 9.00
C PHE A 55 6.93 2.07 9.42
N LEU A 56 7.72 3.12 9.27
CA LEU A 56 9.18 3.08 9.40
C LEU A 56 9.67 4.06 10.47
N ASP A 57 10.80 3.74 11.11
CA ASP A 57 11.56 4.67 11.95
C ASP A 57 12.42 5.65 11.11
N GLU A 58 13.22 6.49 11.78
CA GLU A 58 14.10 7.47 11.13
C GLU A 58 15.23 6.84 10.31
N GLU A 59 15.56 5.58 10.58
CA GLU A 59 16.58 4.80 9.85
C GLU A 59 15.95 3.95 8.73
N GLU A 60 14.67 4.17 8.42
CA GLU A 60 13.87 3.41 7.46
C GLU A 60 13.68 1.92 7.84
N ASN A 61 13.85 1.57 9.12
CA ASN A 61 13.56 0.21 9.59
C ASN A 61 12.04 0.03 9.78
N PRO A 62 11.45 -1.09 9.32
CA PRO A 62 10.04 -1.39 9.57
C PRO A 62 9.72 -1.56 11.05
N ILE A 63 8.77 -0.76 11.55
CA ILE A 63 8.23 -0.87 12.92
C ILE A 63 6.97 -1.75 12.90
N THR A 64 6.03 -1.44 12.01
CA THR A 64 4.75 -2.15 11.90
C THR A 64 4.16 -1.95 10.49
N ASP A 65 3.11 -2.69 10.18
CA ASP A 65 2.43 -2.68 8.90
C ASP A 65 0.91 -2.65 9.09
N MET A 66 0.20 -2.03 8.15
CA MET A 66 -1.27 -1.98 8.14
C MET A 66 -1.78 -2.44 6.78
N LEU A 67 -2.63 -3.47 6.80
CA LEU A 67 -3.36 -3.91 5.62
C LEU A 67 -4.67 -3.15 5.51
N ILE A 68 -4.95 -2.70 4.29
CA ILE A 68 -6.08 -1.85 3.94
C ILE A 68 -6.84 -2.56 2.82
N ASP A 69 -8.09 -2.98 3.08
CA ASP A 69 -8.99 -3.53 2.07
C ASP A 69 -9.56 -2.39 1.22
N ILE A 70 -9.34 -2.42 -0.10
CA ILE A 70 -9.75 -1.39 -1.07
C ILE A 70 -11.09 -1.75 -1.72
N LYS A 71 -11.52 -3.02 -1.67
CA LYS A 71 -12.68 -3.51 -2.44
C LYS A 71 -14.02 -3.38 -1.73
N LYS A 72 -14.03 -3.28 -0.39
CA LYS A 72 -15.25 -3.49 0.43
C LYS A 72 -15.64 -2.30 1.32
N ASP A 73 -15.38 -1.07 0.88
CA ASP A 73 -15.19 0.08 1.78
C ASP A 73 -13.88 -0.08 2.57
N ILE A 74 -13.19 1.03 2.78
CA ILE A 74 -11.83 1.02 3.30
C ILE A 74 -11.86 0.46 4.72
N THR A 75 -11.43 -0.80 4.87
CA THR A 75 -11.43 -1.50 6.15
C THR A 75 -9.99 -1.73 6.57
N ILE A 76 -9.68 -1.32 7.79
CA ILE A 76 -8.36 -1.44 8.40
C ILE A 76 -8.35 -2.73 9.22
N LYS A 77 -7.41 -3.63 8.92
CA LYS A 77 -7.22 -4.86 9.67
C LYS A 77 -6.09 -4.71 10.68
N ASN A 78 -6.19 -5.39 11.81
CA ASN A 78 -5.14 -5.33 12.83
C ASN A 78 -3.93 -6.18 12.41
N PRO A 79 -2.68 -5.77 12.71
CA PRO A 79 -1.48 -6.55 12.38
C PRO A 79 -1.43 -7.95 13.01
N LYS A 80 -2.31 -8.25 13.98
CA LYS A 80 -2.45 -9.58 14.58
C LYS A 80 -3.34 -10.52 13.74
N GLU A 81 -4.17 -9.96 12.87
CA GLU A 81 -5.16 -10.69 12.05
C GLU A 81 -4.59 -11.08 10.68
N PHE A 82 -3.49 -10.43 10.26
CA PHE A 82 -2.83 -10.70 9.00
C PHE A 82 -1.31 -10.67 9.15
N ARG A 83 -0.59 -11.16 8.13
CA ARG A 83 0.84 -10.95 7.98
C ARG A 83 1.16 -10.70 6.53
N VAL A 84 1.88 -9.63 6.21
CA VAL A 84 2.41 -9.41 4.85
C VAL A 84 3.92 -9.62 4.86
N LYS A 85 4.44 -10.34 3.87
CA LYS A 85 5.87 -10.36 3.56
C LYS A 85 6.09 -9.80 2.17
N ILE A 86 6.82 -8.69 2.05
CA ILE A 86 7.28 -8.17 0.77
C ILE A 86 8.71 -8.65 0.53
N LYS A 87 8.94 -9.33 -0.58
CA LYS A 87 10.27 -9.81 -1.00
C LYS A 87 10.66 -9.12 -2.31
N PRO A 88 11.85 -8.50 -2.38
CA PRO A 88 12.38 -8.05 -3.66
C PRO A 88 12.70 -9.25 -4.55
N GLU A 89 12.28 -9.18 -5.80
CA GLU A 89 12.58 -10.15 -6.84
C GLU A 89 13.55 -9.57 -7.88
N PRO A 90 14.25 -10.44 -8.65
CA PRO A 90 15.03 -10.03 -9.80
C PRO A 90 14.21 -9.16 -10.76
N GLN A 91 14.88 -8.23 -11.46
CA GLN A 91 14.26 -7.30 -12.40
C GLN A 91 13.33 -6.25 -11.76
N GLY A 92 13.49 -5.98 -10.46
CA GLY A 92 12.79 -4.88 -9.78
C GLY A 92 11.31 -5.15 -9.48
N MET A 93 10.90 -6.42 -9.52
CA MET A 93 9.57 -6.83 -9.10
C MET A 93 9.53 -6.98 -7.57
N LEU A 94 8.38 -6.71 -6.96
CA LEU A 94 8.15 -6.98 -5.54
C LEU A 94 7.07 -8.06 -5.44
N HIS A 95 7.37 -9.15 -4.75
CA HIS A 95 6.43 -10.22 -4.45
C HIS A 95 5.85 -10.01 -3.06
N TYR A 96 4.54 -10.21 -2.88
CA TYR A 96 3.94 -10.28 -1.54
C TYR A 96 3.34 -11.66 -1.23
N GLU A 97 3.54 -12.10 0.01
CA GLU A 97 2.78 -13.19 0.63
C GLU A 97 1.89 -12.56 1.71
N LEU A 98 0.57 -12.56 1.51
CA LEU A 98 -0.42 -12.11 2.48
C LEU A 98 -1.05 -13.34 3.14
N TYR A 99 -0.90 -13.44 4.46
CA TYR A 99 -1.56 -14.44 5.28
C TYR A 99 -2.73 -13.77 5.99
N GLU A 100 -3.95 -14.26 5.75
CA GLU A 100 -5.18 -13.68 6.30
C GLU A 100 -6.20 -14.79 6.53
N ASP A 101 -6.83 -14.83 7.70
CA ASP A 101 -7.88 -15.80 8.06
C ASP A 101 -7.52 -17.27 7.76
N GLY A 102 -6.24 -17.64 7.96
CA GLY A 102 -5.73 -18.98 7.70
C GLY A 102 -5.52 -19.33 6.22
N LYS A 103 -5.67 -18.36 5.32
CA LYS A 103 -5.37 -18.47 3.88
C LYS A 103 -4.12 -17.67 3.53
N THR A 104 -3.43 -18.13 2.48
CA THR A 104 -2.28 -17.42 1.91
C THR A 104 -2.65 -16.93 0.51
N TYR A 105 -2.40 -15.66 0.26
CA TYR A 105 -2.56 -14.99 -1.02
C TYR A 105 -1.19 -14.52 -1.50
N GLU A 106 -0.84 -14.85 -2.73
CA GLU A 106 0.45 -14.52 -3.32
C GLU A 106 0.24 -13.66 -4.56
N GLY A 107 1.14 -12.70 -4.78
CA GLY A 107 1.02 -11.80 -5.91
C GLY A 107 2.14 -10.77 -6.01
N LYS A 108 1.95 -9.82 -6.94
CA LYS A 108 2.87 -8.71 -7.13
C LYS A 108 2.41 -7.49 -6.35
N ALA A 109 3.34 -6.88 -5.62
CA ALA A 109 3.17 -5.61 -4.96
C ALA A 109 3.68 -4.50 -5.86
N TYR A 110 2.92 -3.41 -5.98
CA TYR A 110 3.35 -2.23 -6.71
C TYR A 110 3.59 -1.10 -5.73
N LEU A 111 4.78 -0.50 -5.79
CA LEU A 111 5.07 0.67 -4.98
C LEU A 111 4.18 1.83 -5.42
N LEU A 112 3.33 2.32 -4.51
CA LEU A 112 2.55 3.54 -4.72
C LEU A 112 3.38 4.77 -4.33
N THR A 113 4.08 4.68 -3.20
CA THR A 113 4.95 5.76 -2.71
C THR A 113 6.13 5.20 -1.89
N PRO A 114 7.38 5.61 -2.18
CA PRO A 114 8.59 5.10 -1.53
C PRO A 114 8.70 5.47 -0.05
N TRP A 115 8.38 6.71 0.32
CA TRP A 115 8.41 7.18 1.69
C TRP A 115 7.63 8.49 1.78
N ILE A 116 6.71 8.59 2.74
CA ILE A 116 5.98 9.81 3.06
C ILE A 116 6.19 10.09 4.56
N PRO A 117 6.57 11.32 4.96
CA PRO A 117 6.59 11.68 6.37
C PRO A 117 5.27 11.35 7.05
N TYR A 118 5.31 10.73 8.24
CA TYR A 118 4.08 10.31 8.91
C TYR A 118 3.20 11.53 9.27
N ASP A 119 3.81 12.66 9.61
CA ASP A 119 3.09 13.91 9.85
C ASP A 119 2.34 14.44 8.61
N GLU A 120 2.81 14.15 7.40
CA GLU A 120 2.08 14.45 6.16
C GLU A 120 0.89 13.51 5.91
N ILE A 121 0.91 12.30 6.48
CA ILE A 121 -0.22 11.36 6.40
C ILE A 121 -1.35 11.79 7.33
N ILE A 122 -1.02 12.22 8.55
CA ILE A 122 -2.01 12.53 9.59
C ILE A 122 -2.48 14.00 9.63
N LYS A 123 -1.81 14.91 8.89
CA LYS A 123 -2.31 16.28 8.64
C LYS A 123 -3.68 16.25 7.98
#